data_AF-A0A9P6ZZV2-F1
#
_entry.id   AF-A0A9P6ZZV2-F1
#
_cell.length_a   1.000
_cell.length_b   1.000
_cell.length_c   1.000
_cell.angle_alpha   90.00
_cell.angle_beta   90.00
_cell.angle_gamma   90.00
#
_symmetry.space_group_name_H-M   'P 1'
#
loop_
_entity.id
_entity.type
_entity.pdbx_description
1 polymer ?
#
loop_
_entity_poly.entity_id
_entity_poly.type
_entity_poly.pdbx_seq_one_letter_code
_entity_poly.pdbx_strand_id
1 'polypeptide(L)'
;RSHIGQHILRALSNTPESLKKQVGKVLPCGFCGQSGLPECAIRIKVVANSLPSLETKCICHFVFKYKFADKGLKNTPCRNVPVRCTLCHPVLPPEPGKSTRKVIPAFVDAVWRYNMVEHVLDQHEEYSVPGHREAGTPLPAEVWESMRLTDLEQIAARIPK
;
A
#
# COMPACT_ATOMS: atom_id res chain seq x y z
N ARG A 1 9.43 0.75 20.40
CA ARG A 1 8.77 1.63 19.41
C ARG A 1 8.10 0.72 18.40
N SER A 2 6.78 0.56 18.48
CA SER A 2 6.04 -0.16 17.44
C SER A 2 6.07 0.66 16.15
N HIS A 3 6.20 -0.02 15.02
CA HIS A 3 6.20 0.61 13.71
C HIS A 3 4.78 1.11 13.41
N ILE A 4 4.62 2.31 12.87
CA ILE A 4 3.28 2.89 12.57
C ILE A 4 2.40 1.94 11.74
N GLY A 5 3.01 1.15 10.84
CA GLY A 5 2.29 0.13 10.09
C GLY A 5 1.59 -0.93 10.95
N GLN A 6 2.14 -1.30 12.12
CA GLN A 6 1.46 -2.22 13.03
C GLN A 6 0.22 -1.57 13.67
N HIS A 7 0.31 -0.29 14.03
CA HIS A 7 -0.83 0.48 14.53
C HIS A 7 -1.93 0.60 13.48
N ILE A 8 -1.54 0.84 12.21
CA ILE A 8 -2.47 0.85 11.08
C ILE A 8 -3.17 -0.50 10.92
N LEU A 9 -2.42 -1.60 10.90
CA LEU A 9 -2.99 -2.95 10.81
C LEU A 9 -4.00 -3.25 11.92
N ARG A 10 -3.66 -2.90 13.17
CA ARG A 10 -4.56 -3.07 14.31
C ARG A 10 -5.82 -2.22 14.17
N ALA A 11 -5.67 -0.96 13.78
CA ALA A 11 -6.80 -0.06 13.55
C ALA A 11 -7.74 -0.60 12.45
N LEU A 12 -7.19 -1.07 11.34
CA LEU A 12 -7.95 -1.66 10.23
C LEU A 12 -8.63 -2.98 10.62
N SER A 13 -8.08 -3.71 11.60
CA SER A 13 -8.62 -4.99 12.08
C SER A 13 -9.54 -4.84 13.30
N ASN A 14 -9.91 -3.60 13.68
CA ASN A 14 -10.67 -3.29 14.88
C ASN A 14 -10.04 -3.86 16.18
N THR A 15 -8.73 -4.01 16.21
CA THR A 15 -7.99 -4.44 17.40
C THR A 15 -7.71 -3.22 18.29
N PRO A 16 -8.28 -3.13 19.51
CA PRO A 16 -8.12 -1.96 20.36
C PRO A 16 -6.66 -1.73 20.76
N GLU A 17 -6.21 -0.47 20.70
CA GLU A 17 -4.88 -0.09 21.17
C GLU A 17 -4.90 1.28 21.88
N SER A 18 -4.24 1.34 23.04
CA SER A 18 -4.06 2.60 23.77
C SER A 18 -2.90 3.38 23.16
N LEU A 19 -3.22 4.31 22.26
CA LEU A 19 -2.28 5.21 21.62
C LEU A 19 -2.47 6.64 22.10
N LYS A 20 -1.36 7.38 22.25
CA LYS A 20 -1.40 8.83 22.52
C LYS A 20 -2.13 9.59 21.41
N LYS A 21 -2.00 9.12 20.17
CA LYS A 21 -2.70 9.64 19.00
C LYS A 21 -3.27 8.47 18.22
N GLN A 22 -4.57 8.50 18.00
CA GLN A 22 -5.27 7.44 17.27
C GLN A 22 -4.90 7.48 15.79
N VAL A 23 -4.87 6.29 15.17
CA VAL A 23 -4.70 6.16 13.72
C VAL A 23 -5.95 6.70 13.03
N GLY A 24 -5.75 7.41 11.93
CA GLY A 24 -6.82 7.92 11.09
C GLY A 24 -7.63 6.77 10.47
N LYS A 25 -8.92 7.02 10.25
CA LYS A 25 -9.86 5.97 9.83
C LYS A 25 -9.89 5.72 8.33
N VAL A 26 -9.46 6.70 7.54
CA VAL A 26 -9.61 6.68 6.08
C VAL A 26 -8.25 6.80 5.42
N LEU A 27 -7.77 5.75 4.75
CA LEU A 27 -6.49 5.72 4.06
C LEU A 27 -5.33 6.33 4.88
N PRO A 28 -5.05 5.85 6.11
CA PRO A 28 -4.06 6.46 7.00
C PRO A 28 -2.66 6.47 6.38
N CYS A 29 -1.91 7.54 6.65
CA CYS A 29 -0.53 7.70 6.19
C CYS A 29 0.39 6.65 6.82
N GLY A 30 1.16 5.93 6.00
CA GLY A 30 2.17 4.98 6.44
C GLY A 30 3.37 5.55 7.21
N PHE A 31 3.44 6.87 7.41
CA PHE A 31 4.44 7.53 8.27
C PHE A 31 3.88 8.04 9.59
N CYS A 32 2.83 8.86 9.54
CA CYS A 32 2.28 9.52 10.73
C CYS A 32 0.99 8.88 11.25
N GLY A 33 0.40 7.95 10.50
CA GLY A 33 -0.86 7.28 10.80
C GLY A 33 -2.11 8.16 10.64
N GLN A 34 -1.99 9.43 10.25
CA GLN A 34 -3.13 10.33 10.10
C GLN A 34 -3.78 10.21 8.72
N SER A 35 -5.05 10.59 8.64
CA SER A 35 -5.86 10.57 7.42
C SER A 35 -6.17 11.98 6.93
N GLY A 36 -6.40 12.14 5.63
CA GLY A 36 -6.94 13.39 5.04
C GLY A 36 -5.98 14.57 4.97
N LEU A 37 -4.71 14.40 5.34
CA LEU A 37 -3.70 15.46 5.27
C LEU A 37 -3.08 15.54 3.87
N PRO A 38 -3.18 16.69 3.15
CA PRO A 38 -2.61 16.84 1.82
C PRO A 38 -1.11 16.57 1.76
N GLU A 39 -0.37 16.91 2.82
CA GLU A 39 1.06 16.64 2.92
C GLU A 39 1.39 15.14 3.03
N CYS A 40 0.42 14.33 3.44
CA CYS A 40 0.56 12.88 3.55
C CYS A 40 0.27 12.14 2.23
N ALA A 41 -0.10 12.86 1.16
CA ALA A 41 -0.17 12.30 -0.18
C ALA A 41 1.19 11.71 -0.57
N ILE A 42 1.15 10.59 -1.28
CA ILE A 42 2.32 9.84 -1.71
C ILE A 42 2.29 9.61 -3.22
N ARG A 43 3.43 9.81 -3.86
CA ARG A 43 3.65 9.46 -5.27
C ARG A 43 4.85 8.56 -5.36
N ILE A 44 4.86 7.66 -6.33
CA ILE A 44 6.04 6.86 -6.63
C ILE A 44 6.50 7.11 -8.04
N LYS A 45 7.82 7.23 -8.18
CA LYS A 45 8.48 7.22 -9.48
C LYS A 45 8.75 5.77 -9.85
N VAL A 46 8.04 5.27 -10.86
CA VAL A 46 8.25 3.94 -11.41
C VAL A 46 9.23 4.04 -12.56
N VAL A 47 10.32 3.28 -12.49
CA VAL A 47 11.35 3.20 -13.51
C VAL A 47 11.50 1.74 -13.93
N ALA A 48 11.61 1.46 -15.23
CA ALA A 48 11.82 0.11 -15.70
C ALA A 48 13.07 -0.52 -15.05
N ASN A 49 12.92 -1.77 -14.60
CA ASN A 49 14.00 -2.57 -14.01
C ASN A 49 14.65 -1.93 -12.76
N SER A 50 13.96 -1.01 -12.09
CA SER A 50 14.46 -0.34 -10.88
C SER A 50 13.39 -0.32 -9.79
N LEU A 51 13.82 -0.27 -8.54
CA LEU A 51 12.91 -0.11 -7.42
C LEU A 51 12.23 1.27 -7.46
N PRO A 52 10.94 1.37 -7.12
CA PRO A 52 10.27 2.66 -7.03
C PRO A 52 10.95 3.58 -6.01
N SER A 53 10.94 4.88 -6.27
CA SER A 53 11.28 5.89 -5.27
C SER A 53 10.02 6.63 -4.83
N LEU A 54 9.89 6.87 -3.53
CA LEU A 54 8.75 7.57 -2.94
C LEU A 54 8.99 9.09 -2.90
N GLU A 55 7.94 9.84 -3.19
CA GLU A 55 7.82 11.28 -2.97
C GLU A 55 6.65 11.55 -2.00
N THR A 56 6.91 12.30 -0.93
CA THR A 56 5.89 12.72 0.04
C THR A 56 6.32 14.01 0.73
N LYS A 57 5.36 14.77 1.26
CA LYS A 57 5.59 15.97 2.07
C LYS A 57 5.32 15.74 3.57
N CYS A 58 5.08 14.49 3.97
CA CYS A 58 4.76 14.16 5.36
C CYS A 58 5.92 14.57 6.28
N ILE A 59 5.62 15.33 7.34
CA ILE A 59 6.65 15.75 8.31
C ILE A 59 7.27 14.58 9.07
N CYS A 60 6.54 13.46 9.17
CA CYS A 60 7.03 12.23 9.79
C CYS A 60 7.75 11.31 8.81
N HIS A 61 7.97 11.73 7.55
CA HIS A 61 8.67 10.87 6.60
C HIS A 61 10.08 10.56 7.10
N PHE A 62 10.47 9.31 6.88
CA PHE A 62 11.84 8.86 7.04
C PHE A 62 12.23 8.09 5.79
N VAL A 63 13.54 8.08 5.49
CA VAL A 63 14.05 7.32 4.36
C VAL A 63 13.96 5.84 4.69
N PHE A 64 13.15 5.10 3.95
CA PHE A 64 13.13 3.64 4.00
C PHE A 64 13.53 3.04 2.65
N LYS A 65 14.14 1.85 2.72
CA LYS A 65 14.59 1.13 1.52
C LYS A 65 13.51 0.14 1.09
N TYR A 66 12.87 0.40 -0.04
CA TYR A 66 11.79 -0.42 -0.61
C TYR A 66 12.06 -1.92 -0.55
N LYS A 67 13.24 -2.36 -1.00
CA LYS A 67 13.63 -3.78 -1.04
C LYS A 67 13.49 -4.49 0.31
N PHE A 68 13.77 -3.79 1.40
CA PHE A 68 13.75 -4.36 2.75
C PHE A 68 12.35 -4.31 3.35
N ALA A 69 11.65 -3.18 3.16
CA ALA A 69 10.28 -3.02 3.64
C ALA A 69 9.31 -3.99 2.94
N ASP A 70 9.47 -4.20 1.62
CA ASP A 70 8.57 -5.08 0.87
C ASP A 70 8.74 -6.56 1.22
N LYS A 71 9.95 -6.99 1.57
CA LYS A 71 10.20 -8.39 1.93
C LYS A 71 9.50 -8.79 3.22
N GLY A 72 9.49 -7.89 4.21
CA GLY A 72 9.13 -8.23 5.59
C GLY A 72 10.14 -9.21 6.20
N LEU A 73 10.65 -8.91 7.38
CA LEU A 73 11.57 -9.81 8.09
C LEU A 73 10.99 -10.15 9.45
N LYS A 74 11.45 -11.25 10.05
CA LYS A 74 10.99 -11.67 11.39
C LYS A 74 11.05 -10.54 12.43
N ASN A 75 12.07 -9.68 12.35
CA ASN A 75 12.27 -8.56 13.27
C ASN A 75 11.64 -7.24 12.78
N THR A 76 11.26 -7.16 11.50
CA THR A 76 10.58 -6.01 10.89
C THR A 76 9.49 -6.52 9.94
N PRO A 77 8.38 -7.05 10.49
CA PRO A 77 7.39 -7.78 9.70
C PRO A 77 6.52 -6.87 8.85
N CYS A 78 6.43 -5.58 9.19
CA CYS A 78 5.61 -4.61 8.47
C CYS A 78 6.04 -4.46 7.01
N ARG A 79 5.16 -4.82 6.08
CA ARG A 79 5.33 -4.61 4.63
C ARG A 79 4.51 -3.44 4.08
N ASN A 80 4.14 -2.48 4.93
CA ASN A 80 3.43 -1.27 4.51
C ASN A 80 4.34 -0.39 3.63
N VAL A 81 4.30 -0.63 2.33
CA VAL A 81 5.01 0.14 1.32
C VAL A 81 4.01 0.82 0.40
N PRO A 82 4.33 2.00 -0.15
CA PRO A 82 3.54 2.57 -1.23
C PRO A 82 3.60 1.65 -2.44
N VAL A 83 2.44 1.38 -3.03
CA VAL A 83 2.28 0.53 -4.21
C VAL A 83 1.47 1.29 -5.26
N ARG A 84 1.75 1.02 -6.52
CA ARG A 84 0.90 1.49 -7.62
C ARG A 84 -0.31 0.57 -7.73
N CYS A 85 -1.51 1.12 -7.75
CA CYS A 85 -2.69 0.38 -8.16
C CYS A 85 -2.64 0.12 -9.67
N THR A 86 -2.60 -1.16 -10.09
CA THR A 86 -2.57 -1.52 -11.52
C THR A 86 -3.92 -1.33 -12.20
N LEU A 87 -5.00 -1.14 -11.43
CA LEU A 87 -6.32 -0.78 -11.95
C LEU A 87 -6.36 0.71 -12.35
N CYS A 88 -5.85 1.64 -11.52
CA CYS A 88 -5.73 3.06 -11.90
C CYS A 88 -4.67 3.31 -12.97
N HIS A 89 -3.55 2.58 -12.90
CA HIS A 89 -2.35 2.83 -13.71
C HIS A 89 -1.83 1.52 -14.32
N PRO A 90 -2.54 0.97 -15.34
CA PRO A 90 -2.20 -0.32 -15.94
C PRO A 90 -0.82 -0.31 -16.61
N VAL A 91 -0.14 -1.46 -16.56
CA VAL A 91 1.06 -1.68 -17.38
C VAL A 91 0.59 -2.04 -18.78
N LEU A 92 0.75 -1.11 -19.71
CA LEU A 92 0.51 -1.41 -21.11
C LEU A 92 1.68 -2.25 -21.66
N PRO A 93 1.42 -3.34 -22.39
CA PRO A 93 2.48 -4.07 -23.08
C PRO A 93 3.19 -3.15 -24.08
N PRO A 94 4.49 -3.37 -24.36
CA PRO A 94 5.20 -2.62 -25.37
C PRO A 94 4.51 -2.79 -26.73
N GLU A 95 4.28 -1.68 -27.44
CA GLU A 95 3.68 -1.71 -28.78
C GLU A 95 4.53 -2.60 -29.72
N PRO A 96 3.93 -3.55 -30.46
CA PRO A 96 4.65 -4.38 -31.41
C PRO A 96 5.43 -3.52 -32.42
N GLY A 97 6.72 -3.79 -32.60
CA GLY A 97 7.56 -3.12 -33.60
C GLY A 97 8.28 -1.84 -33.13
N LYS A 98 8.05 -1.37 -31.89
CA LYS A 98 8.85 -0.27 -31.31
C LYS A 98 9.92 -0.84 -30.37
N SER A 99 11.12 -1.04 -30.91
CA SER A 99 12.31 -1.37 -30.12
C SER A 99 12.51 -0.32 -29.03
N THR A 100 12.40 -0.76 -27.77
CA THR A 100 12.83 -0.06 -26.55
C THR A 100 12.63 1.46 -26.58
N ARG A 101 11.38 1.93 -26.65
CA ARG A 101 11.09 3.31 -26.21
C ARG A 101 11.66 3.45 -24.79
N LYS A 102 12.60 4.39 -24.60
CA LYS A 102 13.06 4.85 -23.29
C LYS A 102 11.85 4.86 -22.37
N VAL A 103 11.79 3.95 -21.39
CA VAL A 103 10.65 3.87 -20.48
C VAL A 103 10.73 5.13 -19.64
N ILE A 104 9.91 6.12 -20.00
CA ILE A 104 9.88 7.41 -19.33
C ILE A 104 9.47 7.12 -17.88
N PRO A 105 10.28 7.53 -16.88
CA PRO A 105 9.88 7.43 -15.50
C PRO A 105 8.51 8.07 -15.29
N ALA A 106 7.53 7.26 -14.87
CA ALA A 106 6.19 7.74 -14.60
C ALA A 106 6.07 8.01 -13.10
N PHE A 107 5.70 9.24 -12.74
CA PHE A 107 5.23 9.53 -11.41
C PHE A 107 3.75 9.21 -11.34
N VAL A 108 3.40 8.23 -10.52
CA VAL A 108 2.03 7.79 -10.32
C VAL A 108 1.63 8.00 -8.87
N ASP A 109 0.35 8.24 -8.66
CA ASP A 109 -0.19 8.26 -7.31
C ASP A 109 -0.09 6.85 -6.74
N ALA A 110 0.28 6.77 -5.47
CA ALA A 110 0.50 5.51 -4.80
C ALA A 110 -0.44 5.36 -3.62
N VAL A 111 -0.68 4.11 -3.27
CA VAL A 111 -1.51 3.72 -2.13
C VAL A 111 -0.63 2.94 -1.18
N TRP A 112 -0.71 3.20 0.12
CA TRP A 112 -0.05 2.33 1.11
C TRP A 112 -0.64 0.93 1.00
N ARG A 113 0.19 -0.11 1.00
CA ARG A 113 -0.26 -1.51 0.84
C ARG A 113 -1.46 -1.85 1.72
N TYR A 114 -1.43 -1.47 2.99
CA TYR A 114 -2.52 -1.78 3.92
C TYR A 114 -3.82 -1.03 3.62
N ASN A 115 -3.74 0.07 2.87
CA ASN A 115 -4.89 0.87 2.45
C ASN A 115 -5.46 0.39 1.10
N MET A 116 -4.87 -0.62 0.46
CA MET A 116 -5.28 -1.03 -0.90
C MET A 116 -6.71 -1.57 -0.92
N VAL A 117 -7.13 -2.32 0.10
CA VAL A 117 -8.51 -2.81 0.22
C VAL A 117 -9.50 -1.65 0.22
N GLU A 118 -9.27 -0.66 1.09
CA GLU A 118 -10.13 0.54 1.18
C GLU A 118 -10.12 1.34 -0.12
N HIS A 119 -8.96 1.51 -0.74
CA HIS A 119 -8.83 2.18 -2.04
C HIS A 119 -9.64 1.48 -3.14
N VAL A 120 -9.59 0.15 -3.24
CA VAL A 120 -10.37 -0.60 -4.23
C VAL A 120 -11.87 -0.44 -3.97
N LEU A 121 -12.30 -0.52 -2.72
CA LEU A 121 -13.73 -0.36 -2.39
C LEU A 121 -14.28 1.02 -2.76
N ASP A 122 -13.44 2.05 -2.71
CA ASP A 122 -13.81 3.44 -2.98
C ASP A 122 -13.67 3.82 -4.47
N GLN A 123 -12.59 3.37 -5.13
CA GLN A 123 -12.22 3.83 -6.49
C GLN A 123 -12.50 2.81 -7.59
N HIS A 124 -12.82 1.56 -7.23
CA HIS A 124 -12.95 0.43 -8.15
C HIS A 124 -14.20 -0.39 -7.80
N GLU A 125 -15.36 0.26 -7.87
CA GLU A 125 -16.61 -0.32 -7.38
C GLU A 125 -17.09 -1.56 -8.14
N GLU A 126 -16.60 -1.72 -9.37
CA GLU A 126 -16.86 -2.82 -10.28
C GLU A 126 -16.24 -4.15 -9.85
N TYR A 127 -15.30 -4.13 -8.90
CA TYR A 127 -14.60 -5.32 -8.41
C TYR A 127 -15.12 -5.84 -7.07
N SER A 128 -15.20 -7.17 -6.96
CA SER A 128 -15.41 -7.84 -5.69
C SER A 128 -14.10 -7.95 -4.91
N VAL A 129 -14.18 -7.75 -3.59
CA VAL A 129 -13.06 -7.79 -2.65
C VAL A 129 -13.39 -8.83 -1.57
N PRO A 130 -12.71 -9.99 -1.55
CA PRO A 130 -13.00 -11.06 -0.60
C PRO A 130 -13.04 -10.56 0.86
N GLY A 131 -14.14 -10.86 1.57
CA GLY A 131 -14.34 -10.47 2.96
C GLY A 131 -14.85 -9.03 3.17
N HIS A 132 -15.06 -8.27 2.09
CA HIS A 132 -15.54 -6.88 2.16
C HIS A 132 -16.70 -6.60 1.19
N ARG A 133 -16.60 -7.06 -0.07
CA ARG A 133 -17.63 -6.89 -1.10
C ARG A 133 -17.67 -8.10 -2.00
N GLU A 134 -18.74 -8.90 -1.91
CA GLU A 134 -18.87 -10.14 -2.70
C GLU A 134 -19.45 -9.88 -4.10
N ALA A 135 -20.11 -8.74 -4.32
CA ALA A 135 -20.65 -8.35 -5.61
C ALA A 135 -19.56 -7.73 -6.52
N GLY A 136 -19.57 -8.09 -7.81
CA GLY A 136 -18.67 -7.53 -8.83
C GLY A 136 -17.75 -8.56 -9.49
N THR A 137 -16.86 -8.08 -10.35
CA THR A 137 -15.86 -8.92 -11.02
C THR A 137 -14.74 -9.27 -10.05
N PRO A 138 -14.27 -10.53 -9.99
CA PRO A 138 -13.13 -10.88 -9.16
C PRO A 138 -11.90 -10.02 -9.46
N LEU A 139 -11.21 -9.56 -8.42
CA LEU A 139 -9.97 -8.82 -8.57
C LEU A 139 -8.91 -9.61 -9.35
N PRO A 140 -8.11 -8.94 -10.21
CA PRO A 140 -6.94 -9.56 -10.81
C PRO A 140 -6.01 -10.12 -9.74
N ALA A 141 -5.48 -11.32 -9.98
CA ALA A 141 -4.63 -12.04 -9.00
C ALA A 141 -3.42 -11.20 -8.54
N GLU A 142 -2.85 -10.39 -9.44
CA GLU A 142 -1.75 -9.49 -9.11
C GLU A 142 -2.14 -8.41 -8.08
N VAL A 143 -3.33 -7.83 -8.18
CA VAL A 143 -3.82 -6.81 -7.24
C VAL A 143 -4.09 -7.47 -5.90
N TRP A 144 -4.76 -8.63 -5.90
CA TRP A 144 -5.03 -9.43 -4.71
C TRP A 144 -3.75 -9.79 -3.94
N GLU A 145 -2.76 -10.35 -4.62
CA GLU A 145 -1.51 -10.76 -3.98
C GLU A 145 -0.71 -9.55 -3.48
N SER A 146 -0.84 -8.39 -4.13
CA SER A 146 -0.15 -7.17 -3.70
C SER A 146 -0.63 -6.62 -2.35
N MET A 147 -1.88 -6.91 -1.96
CA MET A 147 -2.50 -6.40 -0.72
C MET A 147 -2.66 -7.44 0.39
N ARG A 148 -2.42 -8.73 0.09
CA ARG A 148 -2.53 -9.81 1.06
C ARG A 148 -1.51 -9.67 2.18
N LEU A 149 -1.97 -9.75 3.43
CA LEU A 149 -1.12 -9.81 4.61
C LEU A 149 -0.44 -11.18 4.74
N THR A 150 0.81 -11.18 5.18
CA THR A 150 1.51 -12.42 5.54
C THR A 150 1.14 -12.87 6.95
N ASP A 151 1.30 -14.16 7.24
CA ASP A 151 1.16 -14.70 8.60
C ASP A 151 2.05 -13.96 9.60
N LEU A 152 3.27 -13.58 9.18
CA LEU A 152 4.21 -12.82 10.02
C LEU A 152 3.65 -11.45 10.40
N GLU A 153 3.00 -10.76 9.47
CA GLU A 153 2.36 -9.46 9.73
C GLU A 153 1.18 -9.62 10.69
N GLN A 154 0.31 -10.61 10.45
CA GLN A 154 -0.86 -10.87 11.29
C GLN A 154 -0.44 -11.22 12.73
N ILE A 155 0.51 -12.14 12.90
CA ILE A 155 1.02 -12.55 14.22
C ILE A 155 1.67 -11.36 14.94
N ALA A 156 2.52 -10.60 14.25
CA ALA A 156 3.19 -9.45 14.86
C ALA A 156 2.21 -8.33 15.24
N ALA A 157 1.17 -8.12 14.44
CA ALA A 157 0.11 -7.17 14.73
C ALA A 157 -0.89 -7.70 15.77
N ARG A 158 -0.87 -8.99 16.12
CA ARG A 158 -1.85 -9.65 16.99
C ARG A 158 -3.27 -9.56 16.42
N ILE A 159 -3.38 -9.75 15.10
CA ILE A 159 -4.67 -9.82 14.41
C ILE A 159 -5.16 -11.28 14.45
N PRO A 160 -6.41 -11.55 14.85
CA PRO A 160 -7.01 -12.88 14.77
C PRO A 160 -7.03 -13.40 13.33
N LYS A 161 -6.85 -14.72 13.14
CA LYS A 161 -7.01 -15.37 11.82
C LYS A 161 -8.47 -15.63 11.53
#